data_AF-A0A961YYV4-F1
#
_entry.id   AF-A0A961YYV4-F1
#
_cell.length_a   1.000
_cell.length_b   1.000
_cell.length_c   1.000
_cell.angle_alpha   90.00
_cell.angle_beta   90.00
_cell.angle_gamma   90.00
#
_symmetry.space_group_name_H-M   'P 1'
#
loop_
_entity.id
_entity.type
_entity.pdbx_description
1 polymer ?
#
loop_
_entity_poly.entity_id
_entity_poly.type
_entity_poly.pdbx_seq_one_letter_code
_entity_poly.pdbx_strand_id
1 'polypeptide(L)'
;MLRFEDLRVRDQQVLDRDFFNRRFRLIAESLAQIDAGLSSVTGATDRLVTLGLNRVNEVLGPALAQAQAAAKSGFLVATSATPLSLSVGLETTLAVDDTPARPLFTPTPYVILSRQADDALDDWAMLRVQEYDRPNGGLAFTVVSVHGGLTGVERTDWVVSASAGLAQTILEVAGGVGATLTAAQEAAAIAEGAAATALEIIANGPVSSVNGKTGLVALGMADIPNLVAVIGAKADSNHGHSIAQVSNLQTTLTGLQSQITSFDGGAY
;
A
#
# COMPACT_ATOMS: atom_id res chain seq x y z
N MET A 1 -34.19 -58.73 -52.56
CA MET A 1 -34.01 -57.53 -53.42
C MET A 1 -34.46 -57.91 -54.82
N LEU A 2 -35.55 -57.31 -55.29
CA LEU A 2 -36.08 -57.49 -56.64
C LEU A 2 -34.98 -57.16 -57.67
N ARG A 3 -34.69 -58.07 -58.60
CA ARG A 3 -33.76 -57.77 -59.71
C ARG A 3 -34.57 -57.44 -60.94
N PHE A 4 -34.11 -56.47 -61.74
CA PHE A 4 -34.78 -56.10 -63.00
C PHE A 4 -34.94 -57.29 -63.95
N GLU A 5 -34.05 -58.28 -63.88
CA GLU A 5 -34.14 -59.53 -64.64
C GLU A 5 -35.36 -60.39 -64.27
N ASP A 6 -35.87 -60.30 -63.04
CA ASP A 6 -37.06 -61.05 -62.58
C ASP A 6 -38.38 -60.48 -63.15
N LEU A 7 -38.34 -59.23 -63.61
CA LEU A 7 -39.44 -58.52 -64.28
C LEU A 7 -39.35 -58.58 -65.81
N ARG A 8 -38.21 -59.01 -66.36
CA ARG A 8 -37.97 -59.01 -67.80
C ARG A 8 -38.78 -60.11 -68.49
N VAL A 9 -39.52 -59.77 -69.53
CA VAL A 9 -40.18 -60.75 -70.40
C VAL A 9 -39.11 -61.38 -71.30
N ARG A 10 -39.03 -62.72 -71.33
CA ARG A 10 -38.13 -63.44 -72.25
C ARG A 10 -38.87 -63.77 -73.55
N ASP A 11 -38.11 -63.95 -74.63
CA ASP A 11 -38.69 -64.30 -75.93
C ASP A 11 -39.43 -65.65 -75.84
N GLN A 12 -40.63 -65.71 -76.45
CA GLN A 12 -41.55 -66.85 -76.45
C GLN A 12 -42.10 -67.28 -75.08
N GLN A 13 -42.03 -66.42 -74.06
CA GLN A 13 -42.62 -66.71 -72.75
C GLN A 13 -44.16 -66.62 -72.78
N VAL A 14 -44.84 -67.61 -72.23
CA VAL A 14 -46.31 -67.63 -72.11
C VAL A 14 -46.76 -66.58 -71.09
N LEU A 15 -47.60 -65.64 -71.53
CA LEU A 15 -48.11 -64.52 -70.72
C LEU A 15 -49.49 -64.86 -70.15
N ASP A 16 -49.53 -65.74 -69.17
CA ASP A 16 -50.77 -66.15 -68.50
C ASP A 16 -51.02 -65.38 -67.19
N ARG A 17 -52.15 -65.66 -66.55
CA ARG A 17 -52.54 -65.00 -65.28
C ARG A 17 -51.50 -65.22 -64.18
N ASP A 18 -50.90 -66.40 -64.12
CA ASP A 18 -49.95 -66.77 -63.08
C ASP A 18 -48.60 -66.06 -63.25
N PHE A 19 -48.19 -65.84 -64.51
CA PHE A 19 -47.06 -65.00 -64.87
C PHE A 19 -47.22 -63.57 -64.33
N PHE A 20 -48.37 -62.92 -64.57
CA PHE A 20 -48.62 -61.57 -64.08
C PHE A 20 -48.77 -61.52 -62.55
N ASN A 21 -49.51 -62.47 -61.95
CA ASN A 21 -49.70 -62.54 -60.50
C ASN A 21 -48.38 -62.66 -59.74
N ARG A 22 -47.44 -63.47 -60.24
CA ARG A 22 -46.11 -63.63 -59.62
C ARG A 22 -45.34 -62.31 -59.60
N ARG A 23 -45.38 -61.54 -60.69
CA ARG A 23 -44.68 -60.26 -60.80
C ARG A 23 -45.34 -59.16 -59.99
N PHE A 24 -46.66 -59.08 -59.98
CA PHE A 24 -47.38 -58.15 -59.11
C PHE A 24 -47.10 -58.44 -57.64
N ARG A 25 -47.02 -59.71 -57.24
CA ARG A 25 -46.63 -60.09 -55.88
C ARG A 25 -45.21 -59.63 -55.55
N LEU A 26 -44.25 -59.86 -56.43
CA LEU A 26 -42.86 -59.41 -56.23
C LEU A 26 -42.74 -57.88 -56.16
N ILE A 27 -43.50 -57.14 -56.97
CA ILE A 27 -43.55 -55.67 -56.91
C ILE A 27 -44.17 -55.22 -55.58
N ALA A 28 -45.29 -55.80 -55.16
CA ALA A 28 -45.94 -55.48 -53.89
C ALA A 28 -45.03 -55.76 -52.68
N GLU A 29 -44.33 -56.90 -52.68
CA GLU A 29 -43.34 -57.25 -51.65
C GLU A 29 -42.17 -56.25 -51.64
N SER A 30 -41.68 -55.83 -52.81
CA SER A 30 -40.62 -54.82 -52.90
C SER A 30 -41.08 -53.44 -52.42
N LEU A 31 -42.31 -53.03 -52.74
CA LEU A 31 -42.88 -51.76 -52.27
C LEU A 31 -43.05 -51.77 -50.75
N ALA A 32 -43.53 -52.88 -50.17
CA ALA A 32 -43.65 -53.05 -48.72
C ALA A 32 -42.27 -53.01 -48.03
N GLN A 33 -41.23 -53.60 -48.64
CA GLN A 33 -39.86 -53.51 -48.13
C GLN A 33 -39.30 -52.08 -48.19
N ILE A 34 -39.57 -51.34 -49.26
CA ILE A 34 -39.17 -49.93 -49.39
C ILE A 34 -39.88 -49.08 -48.33
N ASP A 35 -41.17 -49.30 -48.11
CA ASP A 35 -41.96 -48.56 -47.12
C ASP A 35 -41.47 -48.83 -45.69
N ALA A 36 -41.17 -50.10 -45.37
CA ALA A 36 -40.54 -50.46 -44.11
C ALA A 36 -39.14 -49.84 -43.94
N GLY A 37 -38.35 -49.78 -45.02
CA GLY A 37 -37.06 -49.12 -45.04
C GLY A 37 -37.18 -47.61 -44.81
N LEU A 38 -38.14 -46.95 -45.47
CA LEU A 38 -38.41 -45.53 -45.31
C LEU A 38 -38.85 -45.21 -43.87
N SER A 39 -39.77 -46.01 -43.31
CA SER A 39 -40.19 -45.88 -41.91
C SER A 39 -39.01 -46.01 -40.95
N SER A 40 -38.11 -46.96 -41.18
CA SER A 40 -36.89 -47.12 -40.38
C SER A 40 -35.94 -45.93 -40.49
N VAL A 41 -35.76 -45.35 -41.69
CA VAL A 41 -34.89 -44.18 -41.90
C VAL A 41 -35.48 -42.94 -41.23
N THR A 42 -36.79 -42.74 -41.32
CA THR A 42 -37.48 -41.63 -40.63
C THR A 42 -37.32 -41.79 -39.11
N GLY A 43 -37.58 -42.97 -38.56
CA GLY A 43 -37.40 -43.22 -37.13
C GLY A 43 -35.94 -43.15 -36.65
N ALA A 44 -34.95 -43.38 -37.53
CA ALA A 44 -33.55 -43.12 -37.22
C ALA A 44 -33.23 -41.62 -37.22
N THR A 45 -33.77 -40.88 -38.20
CA THR A 45 -33.65 -39.41 -38.29
C THR A 45 -34.23 -38.74 -37.03
N ASP A 46 -35.43 -39.13 -36.60
CA ASP A 46 -36.07 -38.55 -35.41
C ASP A 46 -35.25 -38.79 -34.13
N ARG A 47 -34.63 -39.97 -34.02
CA ARG A 47 -33.73 -40.30 -32.91
C ARG A 47 -32.46 -39.45 -32.94
N LEU A 48 -31.87 -39.23 -34.12
CA LEU A 48 -30.70 -38.35 -34.27
C LEU A 48 -31.03 -36.89 -33.96
N VAL A 49 -32.20 -36.41 -34.40
CA VAL A 49 -32.66 -35.06 -34.08
C VAL A 49 -32.85 -34.91 -32.57
N THR A 50 -33.51 -35.87 -31.92
CA THR A 50 -33.73 -35.85 -30.46
C THR A 50 -32.40 -35.89 -29.69
N LEU A 51 -31.48 -36.78 -30.08
CA LEU A 51 -30.16 -36.86 -29.48
C LEU A 51 -29.36 -35.58 -29.70
N GLY A 52 -29.42 -35.01 -30.90
CA GLY A 52 -28.79 -33.74 -31.25
C GLY A 52 -29.31 -32.59 -30.39
N LEU A 53 -30.62 -32.46 -30.24
CA LEU A 53 -31.24 -31.43 -29.39
C LEU A 53 -30.85 -31.60 -27.91
N ASN A 54 -30.86 -32.82 -27.39
CA ASN A 54 -30.42 -33.08 -26.02
C ASN A 54 -28.95 -32.70 -25.84
N ARG A 55 -28.09 -33.09 -26.77
CA ARG A 55 -26.65 -32.79 -26.69
C ARG A 55 -26.36 -31.29 -26.81
N VAL A 56 -27.10 -30.60 -27.68
CA VAL A 56 -27.02 -29.14 -27.80
C VAL A 56 -27.43 -28.47 -26.49
N ASN A 57 -28.51 -28.92 -25.85
CA ASN A 57 -28.94 -28.36 -24.55
C ASN A 57 -27.93 -28.65 -23.42
N GLU A 58 -27.36 -29.86 -23.38
CA GLU A 58 -26.33 -30.23 -22.40
C GLU A 58 -25.05 -29.39 -22.54
N VAL A 59 -24.72 -28.93 -23.75
CA VAL A 59 -23.52 -28.13 -24.00
C VAL A 59 -23.79 -26.63 -23.89
N LEU A 60 -24.86 -26.13 -24.53
CA LEU A 60 -25.15 -24.71 -24.59
C LEU A 60 -25.75 -24.16 -23.29
N GLY A 61 -26.50 -24.98 -22.53
CA GLY A 61 -27.07 -24.57 -21.25
C GLY A 61 -26.00 -24.10 -20.25
N PRO A 62 -25.00 -24.93 -19.93
CA PRO A 62 -23.89 -24.54 -19.05
C PRO A 62 -23.06 -23.37 -19.60
N ALA A 63 -22.79 -23.35 -20.92
CA ALA A 63 -22.02 -22.28 -21.55
C ALA A 63 -22.74 -20.92 -21.46
N LEU A 64 -24.07 -20.90 -21.65
CA LEU A 64 -24.88 -19.69 -21.50
C LEU A 64 -24.92 -19.21 -20.05
N ALA A 65 -25.07 -20.13 -19.08
CA ALA A 65 -25.02 -19.80 -17.66
C ALA A 65 -23.67 -19.20 -17.26
N GLN A 66 -22.56 -19.76 -17.77
CA GLN A 66 -21.22 -19.22 -17.55
C GLN A 66 -21.04 -17.83 -18.19
N ALA A 67 -21.52 -17.63 -19.42
CA ALA A 67 -21.47 -16.33 -20.08
C ALA A 67 -22.30 -15.26 -19.36
N GLN A 68 -23.49 -15.61 -18.85
CA GLN A 68 -24.32 -14.70 -18.06
C GLN A 68 -23.69 -14.36 -16.70
N ALA A 69 -23.04 -15.33 -16.05
CA ALA A 69 -22.28 -15.08 -14.82
C ALA A 69 -21.09 -14.14 -15.07
N ALA A 70 -20.34 -14.36 -16.15
CA ALA A 70 -19.27 -13.45 -16.59
C ALA A 70 -19.78 -12.03 -16.84
N ALA A 71 -20.96 -11.90 -17.47
CA ALA A 71 -21.57 -10.61 -17.78
C ALA A 71 -22.12 -9.87 -16.54
N LYS A 72 -22.64 -10.58 -15.53
CA LYS A 72 -23.21 -9.98 -14.32
C LYS A 72 -22.18 -9.58 -13.28
N SER A 73 -21.25 -10.48 -12.95
CA SER A 73 -20.27 -10.25 -11.87
C SER A 73 -19.01 -9.55 -12.36
N GLY A 74 -18.77 -9.55 -13.68
CA GLY A 74 -17.49 -9.17 -14.24
C GLY A 74 -16.41 -10.19 -13.89
N PHE A 75 -15.35 -10.24 -14.69
CA PHE A 75 -14.19 -11.12 -14.47
C PHE A 75 -13.36 -10.76 -13.23
N LEU A 76 -13.65 -9.60 -12.62
CA LEU A 76 -12.81 -8.93 -11.65
C LEU A 76 -13.37 -8.96 -10.22
N VAL A 77 -14.57 -9.49 -9.97
CA VAL A 77 -15.16 -9.50 -8.64
C VAL A 77 -15.55 -10.92 -8.23
N ALA A 78 -15.24 -11.28 -6.98
CA ALA A 78 -15.58 -12.54 -6.35
C ALA A 78 -16.10 -12.29 -4.93
N THR A 79 -16.84 -13.23 -4.37
CA THR A 79 -17.30 -13.17 -2.97
C THR A 79 -16.69 -14.29 -2.15
N SER A 80 -16.65 -14.12 -0.83
CA SER A 80 -16.27 -15.18 0.08
C SER A 80 -17.01 -15.10 1.41
N ALA A 81 -17.49 -16.26 1.85
CA ALA A 81 -18.04 -16.45 3.18
C ALA A 81 -17.02 -16.93 4.24
N THR A 82 -15.72 -17.00 3.90
CA THR A 82 -14.69 -17.51 4.81
C THR A 82 -14.57 -16.61 6.05
N PRO A 83 -14.76 -17.15 7.27
CA PRO A 83 -14.52 -16.39 8.50
C PRO A 83 -13.06 -15.96 8.57
N LEU A 84 -12.84 -14.65 8.63
CA LEU A 84 -11.50 -14.09 8.66
C LEU A 84 -11.47 -12.83 9.53
N SER A 85 -10.39 -12.67 10.31
CA SER A 85 -10.02 -11.40 10.91
C SER A 85 -8.73 -10.92 10.28
N LEU A 86 -8.66 -9.62 9.96
CA LEU A 86 -7.54 -9.07 9.21
C LEU A 86 -6.54 -8.40 10.15
N SER A 87 -5.25 -8.56 9.84
CA SER A 87 -4.18 -7.77 10.42
C SER A 87 -3.11 -7.55 9.36
N VAL A 88 -2.46 -6.40 9.36
CA VAL A 88 -1.35 -6.13 8.43
C VAL A 88 -0.26 -7.19 8.62
N GLY A 89 0.25 -7.73 7.51
CA GLY A 89 1.25 -8.80 7.49
C GLY A 89 0.69 -10.22 7.67
N LEU A 90 -0.63 -10.37 7.87
CA LEU A 90 -1.25 -11.70 7.92
C LEU A 90 -1.07 -12.41 6.57
N GLU A 91 -0.56 -13.64 6.60
CA GLU A 91 -0.50 -14.54 5.45
C GLU A 91 -1.48 -15.67 5.66
N THR A 92 -2.44 -15.80 4.74
CA THR A 92 -3.51 -16.80 4.86
C THR A 92 -4.15 -17.06 3.51
N THR A 93 -5.13 -17.98 3.49
CA THR A 93 -5.94 -18.32 2.33
C THR A 93 -7.41 -18.04 2.61
N LEU A 94 -8.10 -17.45 1.64
CA LEU A 94 -9.54 -17.23 1.66
C LEU A 94 -10.18 -18.08 0.56
N ALA A 95 -11.30 -18.73 0.86
CA ALA A 95 -12.01 -19.56 -0.12
C ALA A 95 -13.03 -18.69 -0.88
N VAL A 96 -12.81 -18.49 -2.17
CA VAL A 96 -13.80 -17.88 -3.06
C VAL A 96 -15.02 -18.79 -3.16
N ASP A 97 -16.21 -18.22 -3.01
CA ASP A 97 -17.46 -18.96 -2.97
C ASP A 97 -17.65 -19.81 -4.24
N ASP A 98 -18.25 -21.00 -4.08
CA ASP A 98 -18.56 -21.91 -5.19
C ASP A 98 -19.71 -21.38 -6.03
N THR A 99 -19.39 -20.42 -6.88
CA THR A 99 -20.29 -19.80 -7.83
C THR A 99 -19.78 -20.03 -9.25
N PRO A 100 -20.65 -19.93 -10.28
CA PRO A 100 -20.20 -19.93 -11.68
C PRO A 100 -19.16 -18.84 -12.00
N ALA A 101 -19.00 -17.82 -11.15
CA ALA A 101 -17.99 -16.78 -11.28
C ALA A 101 -16.60 -17.21 -10.78
N ARG A 102 -16.48 -18.21 -9.89
CA ARG A 102 -15.19 -18.70 -9.36
C ARG A 102 -14.16 -19.08 -10.44
N PRO A 103 -14.50 -19.91 -11.46
CA PRO A 103 -13.55 -20.25 -12.51
C PRO A 103 -13.24 -19.08 -13.45
N LEU A 104 -14.09 -18.05 -13.45
CA LEU A 104 -13.92 -16.85 -14.25
C LEU A 104 -13.07 -15.81 -13.54
N PHE A 105 -13.12 -15.73 -12.21
CA PHE A 105 -12.33 -14.77 -11.46
C PHE A 105 -10.84 -14.90 -11.76
N THR A 106 -10.19 -13.80 -12.12
CA THR A 106 -8.73 -13.75 -12.26
C THR A 106 -8.19 -12.60 -11.44
N PRO A 107 -7.59 -12.89 -10.28
CA PRO A 107 -7.01 -11.87 -9.45
C PRO A 107 -5.81 -11.22 -10.15
N THR A 108 -5.70 -9.90 -9.98
CA THR A 108 -4.45 -9.17 -10.22
C THR A 108 -3.46 -9.44 -9.08
N PRO A 109 -2.16 -9.11 -9.23
CA PRO A 109 -1.17 -9.28 -8.16
C PRO A 109 -1.56 -8.61 -6.83
N TYR A 110 -2.41 -7.60 -6.90
CA TYR A 110 -3.07 -7.00 -5.75
C TYR A 110 -4.57 -6.97 -5.94
N VAL A 111 -5.30 -7.22 -4.87
CA VAL A 111 -6.76 -7.16 -4.84
C VAL A 111 -7.20 -6.34 -3.64
N ILE A 112 -8.38 -5.76 -3.73
CA ILE A 112 -9.05 -5.11 -2.59
C ILE A 112 -10.08 -6.07 -2.03
N LEU A 113 -10.05 -6.22 -0.71
CA LEU A 113 -11.03 -6.95 0.06
C LEU A 113 -11.91 -5.92 0.76
N SER A 114 -13.21 -5.97 0.53
CA SER A 114 -14.17 -5.09 1.20
C SER A 114 -15.32 -5.90 1.78
N ARG A 115 -16.14 -5.25 2.60
CA ARG A 115 -17.38 -5.80 3.13
C ARG A 115 -18.47 -5.77 2.05
N GLN A 116 -19.41 -6.72 2.11
CA GLN A 116 -20.59 -6.72 1.24
C GLN A 116 -21.67 -5.76 1.75
N ALA A 117 -21.67 -5.44 3.05
CA ALA A 117 -22.66 -4.55 3.66
C ALA A 117 -22.58 -3.11 3.11
N ASP A 118 -23.74 -2.52 2.79
CA ASP A 118 -23.86 -1.19 2.18
C ASP A 118 -23.34 -0.04 3.07
N ASP A 119 -23.29 -0.24 4.39
CA ASP A 119 -22.81 0.72 5.38
C ASP A 119 -21.31 0.60 5.70
N ALA A 120 -20.61 -0.35 5.06
CA ALA A 120 -19.24 -0.71 5.37
C ALA A 120 -18.24 -0.29 4.29
N LEU A 121 -18.49 0.85 3.62
CA LEU A 121 -17.63 1.38 2.56
C LEU A 121 -16.23 1.77 3.04
N ASP A 122 -16.09 2.15 4.33
CA ASP A 122 -14.80 2.46 4.95
C ASP A 122 -14.03 1.21 5.41
N ASP A 123 -14.67 0.04 5.40
CA ASP A 123 -14.05 -1.21 5.81
C ASP A 123 -13.47 -1.93 4.57
N TRP A 124 -12.19 -1.65 4.29
CA TRP A 124 -11.46 -2.32 3.21
C TRP A 124 -10.03 -2.69 3.62
N ALA A 125 -9.48 -3.69 2.93
CA ALA A 125 -8.10 -4.10 3.06
C ALA A 125 -7.49 -4.34 1.68
N MET A 126 -6.18 -4.11 1.59
CA MET A 126 -5.43 -4.38 0.38
C MET A 126 -4.61 -5.65 0.57
N LEU A 127 -4.74 -6.58 -0.36
CA LEU A 127 -4.10 -7.88 -0.33
C LEU A 127 -3.10 -8.00 -1.47
N ARG A 128 -1.94 -8.58 -1.19
CA ARG A 128 -1.01 -9.06 -2.21
C ARG A 128 -1.28 -10.53 -2.46
N VAL A 129 -1.72 -10.85 -3.67
CA VAL A 129 -2.02 -12.23 -4.06
C VAL A 129 -0.72 -13.00 -4.25
N GLN A 130 -0.64 -14.16 -3.61
CA GLN A 130 0.46 -15.11 -3.76
C GLN A 130 0.11 -16.17 -4.81
N GLU A 131 -1.07 -16.76 -4.68
CA GLU A 131 -1.55 -17.84 -5.55
C GLU A 131 -3.09 -17.86 -5.58
N TYR A 132 -3.67 -18.34 -6.68
CA TYR A 132 -5.10 -18.63 -6.78
C TYR A 132 -5.35 -19.99 -7.41
N ASP A 133 -5.89 -20.91 -6.60
CA ASP A 133 -6.35 -22.23 -7.02
C ASP A 133 -7.76 -22.11 -7.62
N ARG A 134 -7.83 -22.04 -8.96
CA ARG A 134 -9.11 -21.89 -9.68
C ARG A 134 -10.08 -23.06 -9.45
N PRO A 135 -9.65 -24.35 -9.52
CA PRO A 135 -10.53 -25.47 -9.22
C PRO A 135 -11.17 -25.43 -7.83
N ASN A 136 -10.39 -25.11 -6.79
CA ASN A 136 -10.87 -25.21 -5.41
C ASN A 136 -11.28 -23.86 -4.78
N GLY A 137 -10.98 -22.74 -5.46
CA GLY A 137 -11.30 -21.39 -5.01
C GLY A 137 -10.33 -20.81 -3.97
N GLY A 138 -9.21 -21.47 -3.68
CA GLY A 138 -8.27 -21.00 -2.67
C GLY A 138 -7.48 -19.77 -3.16
N LEU A 139 -7.70 -18.62 -2.55
CA LEU A 139 -6.94 -17.39 -2.80
C LEU A 139 -5.94 -17.18 -1.65
N ALA A 140 -4.66 -17.44 -1.90
CA ALA A 140 -3.58 -17.21 -0.95
C ALA A 140 -3.05 -15.77 -1.08
N PHE A 141 -2.83 -15.09 0.04
CA PHE A 141 -2.40 -13.69 0.04
C PHE A 141 -1.65 -13.28 1.31
N THR A 142 -0.96 -12.14 1.22
CA THR A 142 -0.46 -11.35 2.35
C THR A 142 -1.28 -10.08 2.49
N VAL A 143 -1.74 -9.73 3.69
CA VAL A 143 -2.41 -8.44 3.95
C VAL A 143 -1.37 -7.31 3.97
N VAL A 144 -1.53 -6.33 3.10
CA VAL A 144 -0.61 -5.19 2.96
C VAL A 144 -1.07 -3.99 3.78
N SER A 145 -2.38 -3.73 3.78
CA SER A 145 -2.98 -2.61 4.50
C SER A 145 -4.40 -2.96 4.90
N VAL A 146 -4.85 -2.37 6.02
CA VAL A 146 -6.21 -2.49 6.53
C VAL A 146 -6.70 -1.09 6.88
N HIS A 147 -7.91 -0.77 6.46
CA HIS A 147 -8.63 0.45 6.79
C HIS A 147 -9.96 0.10 7.47
N GLY A 148 -10.44 1.00 8.34
CA GLY A 148 -11.68 0.80 9.08
C GLY A 148 -11.57 -0.20 10.25
N GLY A 149 -12.72 -0.71 10.68
CA GLY A 149 -12.92 -1.55 11.86
C GLY A 149 -12.72 -3.05 11.62
N LEU A 150 -11.81 -3.41 10.73
CA LEU A 150 -11.59 -4.80 10.29
C LEU A 150 -10.59 -5.57 11.16
N THR A 151 -9.76 -4.88 11.94
CA THR A 151 -8.71 -5.52 12.74
C THR A 151 -9.28 -6.16 14.00
N GLY A 152 -8.99 -7.45 14.22
CA GLY A 152 -9.43 -8.18 15.42
C GLY A 152 -10.92 -8.54 15.45
N VAL A 153 -11.67 -8.24 14.38
CA VAL A 153 -13.08 -8.62 14.22
C VAL A 153 -13.17 -9.69 13.12
N GLU A 154 -13.83 -10.80 13.42
CA GLU A 154 -14.08 -11.86 12.44
C GLU A 154 -15.31 -11.53 11.59
N ARG A 155 -15.19 -11.76 10.29
CA ARG A 155 -16.14 -11.34 9.26
C ARG A 155 -16.29 -12.44 8.20
N THR A 156 -17.48 -12.53 7.57
CA THR A 156 -17.85 -13.61 6.63
C THR A 156 -18.59 -13.11 5.38
N ASP A 157 -18.52 -11.83 5.06
CA ASP A 157 -19.22 -11.22 3.92
C ASP A 157 -18.22 -10.39 3.13
N TRP A 158 -17.31 -11.11 2.48
CA TRP A 158 -16.21 -10.52 1.76
C TRP A 158 -16.53 -10.35 0.29
N VAL A 159 -16.12 -9.22 -0.25
CA VAL A 159 -16.07 -8.95 -1.69
C VAL A 159 -14.60 -8.75 -2.06
N VAL A 160 -14.11 -9.60 -2.95
CA VAL A 160 -12.74 -9.55 -3.49
C VAL A 160 -12.82 -8.89 -4.87
N SER A 161 -12.17 -7.75 -5.02
CA SER A 161 -12.14 -6.98 -6.26
C SER A 161 -10.72 -6.89 -6.82
N ALA A 162 -10.50 -7.43 -8.01
CA ALA A 162 -9.26 -7.31 -8.75
C ALA A 162 -9.02 -5.84 -9.14
N SER A 163 -7.92 -5.29 -8.66
CA SER A 163 -7.56 -3.89 -8.84
C SER A 163 -6.33 -3.78 -9.73
N ALA A 164 -6.55 -3.61 -11.03
CA ALA A 164 -5.49 -3.26 -11.97
C ALA A 164 -5.10 -1.78 -11.77
N GLY A 165 -3.82 -1.49 -11.53
CA GLY A 165 -3.26 -0.14 -11.52
C GLY A 165 -3.36 0.64 -10.20
N LEU A 166 -4.48 0.61 -9.48
CA LEU A 166 -4.67 1.40 -8.24
C LEU A 166 -3.79 0.94 -7.07
N ALA A 167 -3.51 -0.36 -7.00
CA ALA A 167 -2.70 -0.96 -5.96
C ALA A 167 -1.26 -0.40 -5.90
N GLN A 168 -0.64 -0.16 -7.05
CA GLN A 168 0.71 0.37 -7.11
C GLN A 168 0.77 1.80 -6.55
N THR A 169 -0.20 2.63 -6.92
CA THR A 169 -0.33 4.00 -6.40
C THR A 169 -0.61 4.01 -4.90
N ILE A 170 -1.43 3.09 -4.39
CA ILE A 170 -1.69 2.97 -2.94
C ILE A 170 -0.43 2.55 -2.19
N LEU A 171 0.38 1.63 -2.73
CA LEU A 171 1.67 1.24 -2.15
C LEU A 171 2.67 2.40 -2.13
N GLU A 172 2.73 3.20 -3.19
CA GLU A 172 3.57 4.41 -3.25
C GLU A 172 3.12 5.45 -2.22
N VAL A 173 1.81 5.66 -2.06
CA VAL A 173 1.26 6.55 -1.03
C VAL A 173 1.53 6.03 0.38
N ALA A 174 1.37 4.72 0.62
CA ALA A 174 1.67 4.10 1.91
C ALA A 174 3.17 4.23 2.27
N GLY A 175 4.06 4.05 1.28
CA GLY A 175 5.50 4.34 1.42
C GLY A 175 5.78 5.80 1.77
N GLY A 176 5.08 6.74 1.13
CA GLY A 176 5.18 8.18 1.41
C GLY A 176 4.71 8.54 2.83
N VAL A 177 3.61 7.95 3.30
CA VAL A 177 3.10 8.13 4.67
C VAL A 177 4.10 7.58 5.69
N GLY A 178 4.67 6.39 5.45
CA GLY A 178 5.71 5.82 6.32
C GLY A 178 6.95 6.70 6.45
N ALA A 179 7.46 7.22 5.33
CA ALA A 179 8.58 8.15 5.33
C ALA A 179 8.24 9.46 6.08
N THR A 180 7.02 9.97 5.92
CA THR A 180 6.54 11.17 6.62
C THR A 180 6.44 10.93 8.13
N LEU A 181 5.95 9.76 8.55
CA LEU A 181 5.86 9.39 9.96
C LEU A 181 7.25 9.32 10.61
N THR A 182 8.22 8.66 9.96
CA THR A 182 9.61 8.61 10.45
C THR A 182 10.20 10.01 10.60
N ALA A 183 10.03 10.88 9.60
CA ALA A 183 10.50 12.25 9.66
C ALA A 183 9.83 13.05 10.80
N ALA A 184 8.53 12.83 11.05
CA ALA A 184 7.80 13.46 12.15
C ALA A 184 8.30 12.96 13.53
N GLN A 185 8.61 11.67 13.67
CA GLN A 185 9.18 11.10 14.89
C GLN A 185 10.58 11.65 15.17
N GLU A 186 11.43 11.75 14.15
CA GLU A 186 12.76 12.37 14.28
C GLU A 186 12.66 13.85 14.67
N ALA A 187 11.76 14.61 14.05
CA ALA A 187 11.53 16.01 14.40
C ALA A 187 11.02 16.18 15.84
N ALA A 188 10.14 15.28 16.30
CA ALA A 188 9.65 15.26 17.68
C ALA A 188 10.78 15.00 18.68
N ALA A 189 11.67 14.03 18.40
CA ALA A 189 12.83 13.74 19.25
C ALA A 189 13.81 14.93 19.33
N ILE A 190 14.05 15.61 18.20
CA ILE A 190 14.87 16.83 18.16
C ILE A 190 14.23 17.94 19.02
N ALA A 191 12.91 18.12 18.90
CA ALA A 191 12.19 19.12 19.69
C ALA A 191 12.23 18.82 21.19
N GLU A 192 12.12 17.55 21.60
CA GLU A 192 12.25 17.11 22.99
C GLU A 192 13.65 17.41 23.55
N GLY A 193 14.70 17.08 22.79
CA GLY A 193 16.08 17.39 23.18
C GLY A 193 16.37 18.89 23.29
N ALA A 194 15.83 19.69 22.37
CA ALA A 194 15.93 21.15 22.41
C ALA A 194 15.19 21.74 23.63
N ALA A 195 14.00 21.21 23.96
CA ALA A 195 13.25 21.61 25.14
C ALA A 195 14.01 21.28 26.45
N ALA A 196 14.62 20.10 26.54
CA ALA A 196 15.44 19.72 27.69
C ALA A 196 16.65 20.66 27.88
N THR A 197 17.34 20.99 26.77
CA THR A 197 18.46 21.94 26.77
C THR A 197 18.02 23.33 27.20
N ALA A 198 16.87 23.80 26.71
CA ALA A 198 16.32 25.10 27.10
C ALA A 198 15.96 25.15 28.60
N LEU A 199 15.38 24.07 29.14
CA LEU A 199 15.12 23.95 30.58
C LEU A 199 16.42 24.00 31.40
N GLU A 200 17.48 23.36 30.93
CA GLU A 200 18.80 23.41 31.58
C GLU A 200 19.39 24.82 31.56
N ILE A 201 19.33 25.52 30.42
CA ILE A 201 19.80 26.91 30.30
C ILE A 201 18.98 27.86 31.17
N ILE A 202 17.66 27.65 31.30
CA ILE A 202 16.81 28.46 32.18
C ILE A 202 17.17 28.21 33.65
N ALA A 203 17.39 26.95 34.03
CA ALA A 203 17.74 26.58 35.41
C ALA A 203 19.13 27.11 35.82
N ASN A 204 20.10 27.07 34.90
CA ASN A 204 21.50 27.36 35.19
C ASN A 204 21.98 28.74 34.70
N GLY A 205 21.22 29.42 33.84
CA GLY A 205 21.66 30.62 33.14
C GLY A 205 22.71 30.34 32.03
N PRO A 206 23.17 31.37 31.30
CA PRO A 206 24.20 31.21 30.24
C PRO A 206 25.60 30.86 30.78
N VAL A 207 25.81 30.93 32.08
CA VAL A 207 27.09 30.64 32.75
C VAL A 207 26.85 29.64 33.87
N SER A 208 27.63 28.54 33.90
CA SER A 208 27.44 27.46 34.89
C SER A 208 27.80 27.88 36.32
N SER A 209 28.72 28.82 36.51
CA SER A 209 28.95 29.51 37.78
C SER A 209 29.73 30.82 37.60
N VAL A 210 29.62 31.73 38.58
CA VAL A 210 30.52 32.89 38.73
C VAL A 210 31.08 32.87 40.15
N ASN A 211 32.40 32.76 40.29
CA ASN A 211 33.08 32.66 41.58
C ASN A 211 32.47 31.59 42.53
N GLY A 212 32.07 30.44 41.97
CA GLY A 212 31.44 29.33 42.72
C GLY A 212 29.95 29.51 43.03
N LYS A 213 29.32 30.64 42.67
CA LYS A 213 27.87 30.82 42.76
C LYS A 213 27.18 30.25 41.52
N THR A 214 26.14 29.44 41.71
CA THR A 214 25.31 28.82 40.67
C THR A 214 23.86 29.34 40.71
N GLY A 215 23.09 29.18 39.64
CA GLY A 215 21.68 29.59 39.55
C GLY A 215 21.48 31.08 39.26
N LEU A 216 20.44 31.72 39.83
CA LEU A 216 20.23 33.17 39.73
C LEU A 216 21.33 33.92 40.51
N VAL A 217 22.43 34.28 39.84
CA VAL A 217 23.57 34.95 40.47
C VAL A 217 23.33 36.46 40.59
N ALA A 218 23.10 36.94 41.82
CA ALA A 218 23.22 38.35 42.15
C ALA A 218 24.71 38.70 42.36
N LEU A 219 25.26 39.55 41.48
CA LEU A 219 26.67 39.96 41.52
C LEU A 219 26.88 41.16 42.44
N GLY A 220 27.88 41.07 43.32
CA GLY A 220 28.36 42.17 44.14
C GLY A 220 29.88 42.32 44.10
N MET A 221 30.42 43.39 44.71
CA MET A 221 31.87 43.66 44.76
C MET A 221 32.70 42.50 45.34
N ALA A 222 32.12 41.68 46.23
CA ALA A 222 32.77 40.52 46.81
C ALA A 222 33.00 39.37 45.82
N ASP A 223 32.31 39.37 44.68
CA ASP A 223 32.42 38.33 43.64
C ASP A 223 33.59 38.53 42.69
N ILE A 224 34.32 39.64 42.83
CA ILE A 224 35.55 39.93 42.09
C ILE A 224 36.70 39.87 43.11
N PRO A 225 37.41 38.73 43.20
CA PRO A 225 38.50 38.58 44.17
C PRO A 225 39.52 39.71 44.04
N ASN A 226 39.92 40.26 45.18
CA ASN A 226 40.91 41.33 45.29
C ASN A 226 40.50 42.69 44.67
N LEU A 227 39.26 42.89 44.22
CA LEU A 227 38.84 44.17 43.62
C LEU A 227 39.12 45.38 44.53
N VAL A 228 38.71 45.28 45.80
CA VAL A 228 38.93 46.35 46.79
C VAL A 228 40.43 46.55 47.06
N ALA A 229 41.20 45.47 47.15
CA ALA A 229 42.64 45.54 47.37
C ALA A 229 43.39 46.17 46.19
N VAL A 230 43.01 45.84 44.95
CA VAL A 230 43.62 46.38 43.73
C VAL A 230 43.25 47.85 43.54
N ILE A 231 41.98 48.23 43.75
CA ILE A 231 41.56 49.63 43.70
C ILE A 231 42.24 50.43 44.81
N GLY A 232 42.30 49.89 46.03
CA GLY A 232 42.99 50.49 47.18
C GLY A 232 44.48 50.71 46.89
N ALA A 233 45.19 49.70 46.39
CA ALA A 233 46.59 49.83 46.02
C ALA A 233 46.84 50.89 44.93
N LYS A 234 45.87 51.07 44.01
CA LYS A 234 45.96 52.11 42.98
C LYS A 234 45.65 53.51 43.52
N ALA A 235 44.76 53.61 44.51
CA ALA A 235 44.44 54.87 45.20
C ALA A 235 45.56 55.29 46.17
N ASP A 236 46.15 54.33 46.89
CA ASP A 236 47.28 54.52 47.81
C ASP A 236 48.62 54.71 47.09
N SER A 237 48.64 54.49 45.77
CA SER A 237 49.76 54.86 44.91
C SER A 237 49.85 56.38 44.81
N ASN A 238 50.28 57.02 45.88
CA ASN A 238 50.72 58.40 45.90
C ASN A 238 51.84 58.55 44.86
N HIS A 239 51.54 59.20 43.75
CA HIS A 239 52.52 59.56 42.72
C HIS A 239 53.31 60.79 43.21
N GLY A 240 54.21 60.55 44.17
CA GLY A 240 55.13 61.57 44.65
C GLY A 240 56.33 61.71 43.70
N HIS A 241 56.75 62.95 43.47
CA HIS A 241 58.06 63.26 42.90
C HIS A 241 58.90 63.96 43.97
N SER A 242 60.04 63.36 44.32
CA SER A 242 61.11 64.02 45.04
C SER A 242 61.80 65.06 44.14
N ILE A 243 62.43 66.07 44.74
CA ILE A 243 63.20 67.09 43.99
C ILE A 243 64.31 66.49 43.12
N ALA A 244 64.89 65.35 43.56
CA ALA A 244 65.90 64.61 42.81
C ALA A 244 65.37 64.00 41.51
N GLN A 245 64.05 63.79 41.40
CA GLN A 245 63.40 63.27 40.20
C GLN A 245 63.07 64.37 39.19
N VAL A 246 63.15 65.66 39.58
CA VAL A 246 62.99 66.78 38.66
C VAL A 246 64.38 67.28 38.26
N SER A 247 64.82 66.87 37.07
CA SER A 247 66.12 67.28 36.53
C SER A 247 66.30 68.80 36.63
N ASN A 248 67.46 69.21 37.15
CA ASN A 248 67.89 70.60 37.31
C ASN A 248 67.13 71.46 38.35
N LEU A 249 66.06 71.00 39.00
CA LEU A 249 65.30 71.83 39.95
C LEU A 249 66.17 72.29 41.15
N GLN A 250 66.99 71.40 41.70
CA GLN A 250 67.91 71.72 42.78
C GLN A 250 68.93 72.79 42.35
N THR A 251 69.50 72.64 41.15
CA THR A 251 70.45 73.59 40.57
C THR A 251 69.81 74.96 40.37
N THR A 252 68.58 75.01 39.83
CA THR A 252 67.85 76.25 39.61
C THR A 252 67.52 76.97 40.93
N LEU A 253 67.04 76.24 41.94
CA LEU A 253 66.72 76.82 43.25
C LEU A 253 67.97 77.34 43.98
N THR A 254 69.07 76.60 43.95
CA THR A 254 70.35 77.07 44.50
C THR A 254 70.84 78.33 43.78
N GLY A 255 70.68 78.40 42.45
CA GLY A 255 71.01 79.60 41.66
C GLY A 255 70.16 80.81 42.06
N LEU A 256 68.84 80.66 42.18
CA LEU A 256 67.93 81.72 42.62
C LEU A 256 68.22 82.18 44.06
N GLN A 257 68.49 81.25 44.98
CA GLN A 257 68.86 81.58 46.37
C GLN A 257 70.12 82.45 46.42
N SER A 258 71.12 82.14 45.58
CA SER A 258 72.35 82.92 45.49
C SER A 258 72.11 84.36 45.01
N GLN A 259 71.10 84.60 44.16
CA GLN A 259 70.73 85.95 43.70
C GLN A 259 70.06 86.78 44.79
N ILE A 260 69.33 86.14 45.72
CA ILE A 260 68.71 86.82 46.87
C ILE A 260 69.78 87.25 47.88
N THR A 261 70.82 86.44 48.10
CA THR A 261 71.90 86.77 49.03
C THR A 261 72.89 87.78 48.48
N SER A 262 72.89 88.03 47.16
CA SER A 262 73.60 89.15 46.56
C SER A 262 72.73 90.41 46.54
N PHE A 263 72.31 90.89 47.70
CA PHE A 263 72.07 92.33 47.83
C PHE A 263 73.45 92.98 47.81
N ASP A 264 73.88 93.42 46.62
CA ASP A 264 74.89 94.46 46.53
C ASP A 264 74.29 95.65 47.28
N GLY A 265 74.83 95.94 48.46
CA GLY A 265 74.53 97.12 49.26
C GLY A 265 75.08 98.35 48.53
N GLY A 266 74.57 98.59 47.32
CA GLY A 266 74.91 99.69 46.46
C GLY A 266 74.56 100.99 47.16
N ALA A 267 75.55 101.55 47.85
CA ALA A 267 75.69 102.98 47.98
C ALA A 267 75.98 103.51 46.57
N TYR A 268 74.95 103.96 45.86
CA TYR A 268 74.90 105.15 45.00
C TYR A 268 73.45 105.47 44.65
#